data_AF-A0A431VGJ5-F1
#
_entry.id   AF-A0A431VGJ5-F1
#
_cell.length_a   1.000
_cell.length_b   1.000
_cell.length_c   1.000
_cell.angle_alpha   90.00
_cell.angle_beta   90.00
_cell.angle_gamma   90.00
#
_symmetry.space_group_name_H-M   'P 1'
#
loop_
_entity.id
_entity.type
_entity.pdbx_description
1 polymer ?
#
loop_
_entity_poly.entity_id
_entity_poly.type
_entity_poly.pdbx_seq_one_letter_code
_entity_poly.pdbx_strand_id
1 'polypeptide(L)'
;MTEPVLVDFNKITFPPDPSEISGLMVALEKIVKDPYTCDKQRMVDGELLNIVSAHATFSPNVVGGIIYQVRQKTPPTGTYYMVAGKPSTTPYTLVTIKRMVVSRR
;
A
#
# COMPACT_ATOMS: atom_id res chain seq x y z
N MET A 1 -13.20 15.27 -6.74
CA MET A 1 -11.93 14.94 -7.42
C MET A 1 -11.17 14.02 -6.48
N THR A 2 -10.83 12.81 -6.91
CA THR A 2 -10.18 11.80 -6.04
C THR A 2 -8.76 12.26 -5.72
N GLU A 3 -8.37 12.25 -4.46
CA GLU A 3 -7.01 12.63 -4.07
C GLU A 3 -5.99 11.65 -4.67
N PRO A 4 -4.87 12.13 -5.21
CA PRO A 4 -3.83 11.25 -5.73
C PRO A 4 -3.20 10.45 -4.58
N VAL A 5 -3.00 9.15 -4.79
CA VAL A 5 -2.32 8.25 -3.85
C VAL A 5 -0.93 7.94 -4.39
N LEU A 6 0.09 8.25 -3.61
CA LEU A 6 1.48 7.86 -3.89
C LEU A 6 1.88 6.69 -3.00
N VAL A 7 2.53 5.69 -3.60
CA VAL A 7 3.04 4.52 -2.89
C VAL A 7 4.56 4.63 -2.77
N ASP A 8 5.04 4.65 -1.53
CA ASP A 8 6.47 4.60 -1.21
C ASP A 8 6.81 3.21 -0.67
N PHE A 9 7.78 2.58 -1.31
CA PHE A 9 8.17 1.20 -1.05
C PHE A 9 9.43 1.17 -0.20
N ASN A 10 9.27 1.17 1.12
CA ASN A 10 10.40 1.08 2.03
C ASN A 10 10.63 -0.39 2.41
N LYS A 11 11.74 -0.98 1.93
CA LYS A 11 12.15 -2.38 2.15
C LYS A 11 11.08 -3.41 1.74
N ILE A 12 10.89 -3.62 0.44
CA ILE A 12 10.10 -4.74 -0.05
C ILE A 12 10.97 -6.00 -0.13
N THR A 13 10.46 -7.11 0.41
CA THR A 13 10.91 -8.44 0.01
C THR A 13 9.76 -9.06 -0.76
N PHE A 14 9.96 -9.25 -2.07
CA PHE A 14 8.97 -9.94 -2.88
C PHE A 14 9.13 -11.45 -2.71
N PRO A 15 8.01 -12.19 -2.60
CA PRO A 15 8.05 -13.64 -2.62
C PRO A 15 8.51 -14.15 -4.00
N PRO A 16 9.18 -15.30 -4.06
CA PRO A 16 9.67 -15.87 -5.31
C PRO A 16 8.56 -16.53 -6.15
N ASP A 17 7.39 -16.83 -5.57
CA ASP A 17 6.31 -17.56 -6.24
C ASP A 17 5.28 -16.61 -6.91
N PRO A 18 4.93 -16.82 -8.19
CA PRO A 18 3.92 -16.01 -8.91
C PRO A 18 2.55 -15.93 -8.21
N SER A 19 2.12 -16.99 -7.53
CA SER A 19 0.84 -17.01 -6.79
C SER A 19 0.88 -16.10 -5.56
N GLU A 20 2.04 -15.99 -4.92
CA GLU A 20 2.27 -15.12 -3.77
C GLU A 20 2.36 -13.65 -4.19
N ILE A 21 2.97 -13.37 -5.35
CA ILE A 21 2.96 -12.04 -5.98
C ILE A 21 1.52 -11.60 -6.26
N SER A 22 0.68 -12.49 -6.81
CA SER A 22 -0.73 -12.19 -7.07
C SER A 22 -1.49 -11.78 -5.80
N GLY A 23 -1.28 -12.48 -4.68
CA GLY A 23 -1.86 -12.10 -3.39
C GLY A 23 -1.45 -10.69 -2.93
N LEU A 24 -0.16 -10.34 -3.05
CA LEU A 24 0.31 -9.00 -2.69
C LEU A 24 -0.22 -7.91 -3.62
N MET A 25 -0.37 -8.18 -4.92
CA MET A 25 -0.92 -7.21 -5.87
C MET A 25 -2.38 -6.88 -5.55
N VAL A 26 -3.18 -7.87 -5.15
CA VAL A 26 -4.57 -7.64 -4.71
C VAL A 26 -4.62 -6.80 -3.43
N ALA A 27 -3.73 -7.07 -2.46
CA ALA A 27 -3.60 -6.26 -1.25
C ALA A 27 -3.23 -4.80 -1.59
N LEU A 28 -2.27 -4.61 -2.51
CA LEU A 28 -1.84 -3.29 -2.95
C LEU A 28 -2.96 -2.52 -3.64
N GLU A 29 -3.73 -3.18 -4.51
CA GLU A 29 -4.87 -2.56 -5.20
C GLU A 29 -5.94 -2.07 -4.22
N LYS A 30 -6.23 -2.85 -3.16
CA LYS A 30 -7.14 -2.41 -2.10
C LYS A 30 -6.65 -1.12 -1.44
N ILE A 31 -5.36 -1.06 -1.09
CA ILE A 31 -4.77 0.12 -0.42
C ILE A 31 -4.80 1.34 -1.35
N VAL A 32 -4.53 1.17 -2.63
CA VAL A 32 -4.54 2.30 -3.58
C VAL A 32 -5.96 2.83 -3.82
N LYS A 33 -6.97 1.94 -3.83
CA LYS A 33 -8.37 2.35 -4.00
C LYS A 33 -8.95 3.02 -2.76
N ASP A 34 -8.63 2.51 -1.58
CA ASP A 34 -9.10 3.05 -0.30
C ASP A 34 -8.01 2.90 0.79
N PRO A 35 -7.09 3.86 0.90
CA PRO A 35 -5.95 3.74 1.80
C PRO A 35 -6.32 3.75 3.29
N TYR A 36 -7.48 4.33 3.64
CA TYR A 36 -7.94 4.47 5.01
C TYR A 36 -8.67 3.22 5.52
N THR A 37 -9.19 2.40 4.62
CA THR A 37 -9.83 1.14 4.97
C THR A 37 -8.79 0.03 5.05
N CYS A 38 -8.66 -0.58 6.22
CA CYS A 38 -7.77 -1.73 6.46
C CYS A 38 -8.48 -2.81 7.27
N ASP A 39 -7.98 -4.04 7.21
CA ASP A 39 -8.56 -5.16 7.95
C ASP A 39 -8.26 -5.04 9.46
N LYS A 40 -7.09 -4.48 9.78
CA LYS A 40 -6.63 -4.32 11.17
C LYS A 40 -5.67 -3.16 11.31
N GLN A 41 -5.71 -2.49 12.45
CA GLN A 41 -4.71 -1.51 12.88
C GLN A 41 -3.90 -2.05 14.06
N ARG A 42 -2.61 -1.75 14.11
CA ARG A 42 -1.72 -2.13 15.21
C ARG A 42 -0.65 -1.08 15.46
N MET A 43 -0.38 -0.80 16.73
CA MET A 43 0.79 -0.01 17.14
C MET A 43 2.04 -0.89 17.07
N VAL A 44 3.06 -0.45 16.33
CA VAL A 44 4.39 -1.09 16.25
C VAL A 44 5.44 0.01 16.36
N ASP A 45 6.35 -0.11 17.32
CA ASP A 45 7.42 0.86 17.58
C ASP A 45 6.92 2.32 17.71
N GLY A 46 5.72 2.51 18.28
CA GLY A 46 5.09 3.82 18.47
C GLY A 46 4.38 4.39 17.24
N GLU A 47 4.40 3.70 16.10
CA GLU A 47 3.63 4.07 14.91
C GLU A 47 2.34 3.25 14.78
N LEU A 48 1.22 3.91 14.47
CA LEU A 48 0.00 3.22 14.09
C LEU A 48 0.13 2.72 12.65
N LEU A 49 0.13 1.40 12.48
CA LEU A 49 0.25 0.74 11.20
C LEU A 49 -1.07 0.08 10.80
N ASN A 50 -1.41 0.20 9.52
CA ASN A 50 -2.53 -0.47 8.89
C ASN A 50 -2.07 -1.80 8.31
N ILE A 51 -2.91 -2.82 8.42
CA ILE A 51 -2.68 -4.15 7.89
C ILE A 51 -3.83 -4.46 6.94
N VAL A 52 -3.49 -4.76 5.68
CA VAL A 52 -4.44 -5.34 4.73
C VAL A 52 -3.98 -6.74 4.37
N SER A 53 -4.95 -7.63 4.24
CA SER A 53 -4.79 -9.01 3.84
C SER A 53 -5.49 -9.23 2.50
N ALA A 54 -4.91 -10.11 1.69
CA ALA A 54 -5.50 -10.53 0.44
C ALA A 54 -5.27 -12.02 0.23
N HIS A 55 -6.25 -12.66 -0.39
CA HIS A 55 -6.15 -14.03 -0.86
C HIS A 55 -5.68 -14.01 -2.32
N ALA A 56 -4.76 -14.92 -2.68
CA ALA A 56 -4.36 -15.05 -4.08
C ALA A 56 -5.56 -15.55 -4.91
N THR A 57 -5.78 -14.93 -6.08
CA THR A 57 -6.90 -15.25 -6.97
C THR A 57 -6.93 -16.73 -7.38
N PHE A 58 -5.75 -17.36 -7.47
CA PHE A 58 -5.58 -18.74 -7.90
C PHE A 58 -5.29 -19.73 -6.76
N SER A 59 -5.23 -19.27 -5.51
CA SER A 59 -5.00 -20.15 -4.36
C SER A 59 -5.61 -19.56 -3.08
N PRO A 60 -6.73 -20.12 -2.58
CA PRO A 60 -7.40 -19.60 -1.37
C PRO A 60 -6.54 -19.74 -0.11
N ASN A 61 -5.54 -20.64 -0.13
CA ASN A 61 -4.64 -20.92 0.98
C ASN A 61 -3.46 -19.95 1.06
N VAL A 62 -3.23 -19.15 0.01
CA VAL A 62 -2.16 -18.15 -0.02
C VAL A 62 -2.74 -16.82 0.44
N VAL A 63 -2.28 -16.37 1.61
CA VAL A 63 -2.67 -15.08 2.19
C VAL A 63 -1.47 -14.14 2.18
N GLY A 64 -1.57 -13.09 1.37
CA GLY A 64 -0.65 -11.96 1.39
C GLY A 64 -1.11 -10.92 2.40
N GLY A 65 -0.15 -10.28 3.08
CA GLY A 65 -0.39 -9.19 4.03
C GLY A 65 0.57 -8.04 3.78
N ILE A 66 0.03 -6.82 3.72
CA ILE A 66 0.81 -5.59 3.63
C ILE A 66 0.60 -4.78 4.90
N ILE A 67 1.72 -4.41 5.52
CA ILE A 67 1.76 -3.47 6.64
C ILE A 67 2.23 -2.12 6.11
N TYR A 68 1.40 -1.10 6.30
CA TYR A 68 1.64 0.22 5.73
C TYR A 68 1.23 1.33 6.69
N GLN A 69 1.69 2.54 6.37
CA GLN A 69 1.30 3.77 7.05
C GLN A 69 0.71 4.75 6.04
N VAL A 70 -0.36 5.42 6.43
CA VAL A 70 -1.02 6.47 5.63
C VAL A 70 -0.67 7.82 6.21
N ARG A 71 -0.25 8.75 5.36
CA ARG A 71 -0.04 10.15 5.74
C ARG A 71 -0.52 11.06 4.62
N GLN A 72 -1.23 12.12 4.94
CA GLN A 72 -1.48 13.19 3.99
C GLN A 72 -0.21 14.04 3.86
N LYS A 73 0.20 14.35 2.62
CA LYS A 73 1.34 15.20 2.34
C LYS A 73 0.99 16.27 1.33
N THR A 74 1.43 17.47 1.64
CA THR A 74 1.50 18.57 0.68
C THR A 74 2.89 18.55 0.03
N PRO A 75 3.00 18.70 -1.30
CA PRO A 75 4.30 18.81 -1.95
C PRO A 75 5.09 19.99 -1.38
N PRO A 76 6.42 19.88 -1.21
CA PRO A 76 7.26 21.04 -0.97
C PRO A 76 7.06 22.09 -2.07
N THR A 77 7.10 23.36 -1.70
CA THR A 77 6.94 24.47 -2.66
C THR A 77 7.93 24.32 -3.82
N GLY A 78 7.42 24.41 -5.06
CA GLY A 78 8.21 24.23 -6.28
C GLY A 78 8.36 22.79 -6.77
N THR A 79 7.89 21.79 -6.01
CA THR A 79 7.85 20.39 -6.46
C THR A 79 6.51 20.10 -7.15
N TYR A 80 6.56 19.73 -8.43
CA TYR A 80 5.40 19.24 -9.18
C TYR A 80 5.47 17.73 -9.27
N TYR A 81 4.34 17.07 -9.09
CA TYR A 81 4.19 15.65 -9.35
C TYR A 81 3.12 15.44 -10.43
N MET A 82 3.26 14.37 -11.21
CA MET A 82 2.41 14.12 -12.37
C MET A 82 1.22 13.25 -11.98
N VAL A 83 0.00 13.73 -12.21
CA VAL A 83 -1.24 12.96 -12.04
C VAL A 83 -1.89 12.82 -13.41
N ALA A 84 -2.05 11.59 -13.88
CA ALA A 84 -2.58 11.29 -15.22
C ALA A 84 -1.88 12.11 -16.34
N GLY A 85 -0.56 12.26 -16.23
CA GLY A 85 0.24 13.01 -17.20
C GLY A 85 0.16 14.54 -17.09
N LYS A 86 -0.51 15.09 -16.05
CA LYS A 86 -0.59 16.54 -15.81
C LYS A 86 0.16 16.94 -14.53
N PRO A 87 0.95 18.02 -14.54
CA PRO A 87 1.52 18.57 -13.32
C PRO A 87 0.43 18.93 -12.32
N SER A 88 0.60 18.51 -11.08
CA SER A 88 -0.30 18.84 -9.97
C SER A 88 0.49 19.34 -8.75
N THR A 89 -0.14 20.23 -8.01
CA THR A 89 0.30 20.75 -6.71
C THR A 89 -0.70 20.41 -5.60
N THR A 90 -1.73 19.60 -5.90
CA THR A 90 -2.73 19.20 -4.90
C THR A 90 -2.06 18.49 -3.71
N PRO A 91 -2.67 18.46 -2.53
CA PRO A 91 -2.29 17.48 -1.52
C PRO A 91 -2.48 16.05 -2.05
N TYR A 92 -1.66 15.12 -1.58
CA TYR A 92 -1.74 13.70 -1.94
C TYR A 92 -1.70 12.83 -0.68
N THR A 93 -2.27 11.63 -0.79
CA THR A 93 -2.16 10.61 0.25
C THR A 93 -0.90 9.76 -0.02
N LEU A 94 0.05 9.76 0.91
CA LEU A 94 1.23 8.89 0.88
C LEU A 94 0.96 7.61 1.65
N VAL A 95 1.08 6.48 0.95
CA VAL A 95 1.09 5.14 1.52
C VAL A 95 2.52 4.65 1.57
N THR A 96 3.11 4.61 2.75
CA THR A 96 4.44 4.03 2.95
C THR A 96 4.30 2.58 3.36
N ILE A 97 4.71 1.66 2.49
CA ILE A 97 4.72 0.23 2.77
C ILE A 97 5.95 -0.07 3.60
N LYS A 98 5.73 -0.62 4.80
CA LYS A 98 6.78 -0.94 5.78
C LYS A 98 7.19 -2.41 5.69
N ARG A 99 6.23 -3.29 5.36
CA ARG A 99 6.47 -4.73 5.23
C ARG A 99 5.44 -5.38 4.32
N MET A 100 5.89 -6.36 3.55
CA MET A 100 5.04 -7.28 2.82
C MET A 100 5.40 -8.71 3.24
N VAL A 101 4.39 -9.53 3.50
CA VAL A 101 4.58 -10.95 3.83
C VAL A 101 3.53 -11.75 3.08
N VAL A 102 3.90 -12.93 2.59
CA VAL A 102 2.94 -13.93 2.13
C VAL A 102 3.14 -15.18 2.95
N SER A 103 2.04 -15.75 3.45
CA SER A 103 2.04 -17.05 4.11
C SER A 103 1.13 -17.99 3.35
N ARG A 104 1.58 -19.23 3.16
CA ARG A 104 0.70 -20.36 2.89
C ARG A 104 0.12 -20.81 4.22
N ARG A 105 -1.22 -20.79 4.35
CA ARG A 105 -1.91 -21.47 5.44
C ARG A 105 -1.95 -22.97 5.20
#